data_AF-I4E3N3-F1
#
_entry.id   AF-I4E3N3-F1
#
_cell.length_a   1.000
_cell.length_b   1.000
_cell.length_c   1.000
_cell.angle_alpha   90.00
_cell.angle_beta   90.00
_cell.angle_gamma   90.00
#
_symmetry.space_group_name_H-M   'P 1'
#
loop_
_entity.id
_entity.type
_entity.pdbx_description
1 polymer ?
#
loop_
_entity_poly.entity_id
_entity_poly.type
_entity_poly.pdbx_seq_one_letter_code
_entity_poly.pdbx_strand_id
1 'polypeptide(L)'
;MVKTADGYKAIARIRVGDRVFAKDETSGVTGYKPVTARYGNPYQETVYIKVSDGIGKTQTVRNIIVKPTPLKAYNLTVADWHTYFVKGNQAETEGVWVHNDCPPYKRPNNATTKAQRESVQGKPCVEYGKLAEKMIADHKKPLVVEYYETGTIDKSKMRAIESVQPQCPTCSAKQGGRLSQYSKEQKRKLSNGNKK
;
A
#
# COMPACT_ATOMS: atom_id res chain seq x y z
N MET A 1 15.48 -8.51 8.28
CA MET A 1 16.77 -8.22 7.60
C MET A 1 16.54 -7.09 6.61
N VAL A 2 17.41 -6.08 6.57
CA VAL A 2 17.40 -4.97 5.62
C VAL A 2 18.41 -5.27 4.51
N LYS A 3 18.05 -5.03 3.25
CA LYS A 3 18.98 -5.19 2.12
C LYS A 3 19.95 -4.01 2.06
N THR A 4 21.25 -4.25 2.18
CA THR A 4 22.33 -3.25 2.06
C THR A 4 23.19 -3.52 0.83
N ALA A 5 24.11 -2.60 0.52
CA ALA A 5 25.05 -2.78 -0.60
C ALA A 5 25.92 -4.03 -0.40
N ASP A 6 26.29 -4.34 0.86
CA ASP A 6 27.15 -5.46 1.24
C ASP A 6 26.36 -6.75 1.60
N GLY A 7 25.07 -6.81 1.28
CA GLY A 7 24.20 -7.96 1.57
C GLY A 7 23.10 -7.67 2.59
N TYR A 8 22.51 -8.71 3.19
CA TYR A 8 21.43 -8.52 4.16
C TYR A 8 21.97 -8.34 5.57
N LYS A 9 21.55 -7.26 6.24
CA LYS A 9 21.95 -6.91 7.61
C LYS A 9 20.73 -6.90 8.54
N ALA A 10 20.88 -7.31 9.79
CA ALA A 10 19.80 -7.16 10.77
C ALA A 10 19.48 -5.67 10.97
N ILE A 11 18.20 -5.30 11.01
CA ILE A 11 17.81 -3.88 11.16
C ILE A 11 18.36 -3.25 12.45
N ALA A 12 18.54 -4.06 13.49
CA ALA A 12 19.17 -3.68 14.75
C ALA A 12 20.67 -3.30 14.62
N ARG A 13 21.32 -3.70 13.52
CA ARG A 13 22.74 -3.46 13.23
C ARG A 13 22.97 -2.41 12.15
N ILE A 14 21.89 -1.84 11.59
CA ILE A 14 21.99 -0.73 10.64
C ILE A 14 22.41 0.55 11.39
N ARG A 15 23.30 1.32 10.79
CA ARG A 15 23.84 2.57 11.32
C ARG A 15 23.59 3.73 10.35
N VAL A 16 23.64 4.96 10.85
CA VAL A 16 23.65 6.16 10.01
C VAL A 16 24.86 6.09 9.07
N GLY A 17 24.65 6.38 7.78
CA GLY A 17 25.64 6.22 6.72
C GLY A 17 25.61 4.87 6.00
N ASP A 18 25.04 3.80 6.60
CA ASP A 18 24.85 2.53 5.88
C ASP A 18 23.96 2.76 4.64
N ARG A 19 24.31 2.14 3.51
CA ARG A 19 23.52 2.25 2.28
C ARG A 19 22.52 1.12 2.16
N VAL A 20 21.24 1.44 2.21
CA VAL A 20 20.12 0.48 2.14
C VAL A 20 19.44 0.54 0.78
N PHE A 21 18.91 -0.60 0.35
CA PHE A 21 18.13 -0.70 -0.89
C PHE A 21 16.79 0.02 -0.71
N ALA A 22 16.60 1.06 -1.51
CA ALA A 22 15.49 1.99 -1.43
C ALA A 22 14.86 2.16 -2.82
N LYS A 23 13.64 2.66 -2.85
CA LYS A 23 12.84 2.88 -4.05
C LYS A 23 12.22 4.27 -4.01
N ASP A 24 12.36 5.03 -5.09
CA ASP A 24 11.53 6.19 -5.30
C ASP A 24 10.09 5.73 -5.57
N GLU A 25 9.17 6.11 -4.69
CA GLU A 25 7.76 5.75 -4.82
C GLU A 25 7.12 6.37 -6.06
N THR A 26 7.62 7.53 -6.54
CA THR A 26 6.99 8.25 -7.65
C THR A 26 7.34 7.66 -9.01
N SER A 27 8.62 7.35 -9.23
CA SER A 27 9.13 6.79 -10.49
C SER A 27 9.25 5.27 -10.49
N GLY A 28 9.28 4.66 -9.30
CA GLY A 28 9.58 3.23 -9.13
C GLY A 28 11.06 2.88 -9.26
N VAL A 29 11.94 3.85 -9.50
CA VAL A 29 13.39 3.66 -9.61
C VAL A 29 13.92 3.13 -8.28
N THR A 30 14.79 2.12 -8.35
CA THR A 30 15.44 1.54 -7.16
C THR A 30 16.92 1.88 -7.13
N GLY A 31 17.53 1.83 -5.94
CA GLY A 31 18.92 2.18 -5.75
C GLY A 31 19.33 2.15 -4.28
N TYR A 32 20.64 2.23 -4.02
CA TYR A 32 21.18 2.24 -2.67
C TYR A 32 21.32 3.67 -2.16
N LYS A 33 20.67 3.99 -1.04
CA LYS A 33 20.66 5.32 -0.43
C LYS A 33 21.16 5.27 1.02
N PRO A 34 21.88 6.30 1.51
CA PRO A 34 22.38 6.32 2.88
C PRO A 34 21.23 6.47 3.88
N VAL A 35 21.32 5.76 4.99
CA VAL A 35 20.46 5.96 6.17
C VAL A 35 20.87 7.27 6.85
N THR A 36 19.94 8.17 7.07
CA THR A 36 20.16 9.48 7.70
C THR A 36 19.77 9.50 9.17
N ALA A 37 18.85 8.62 9.59
CA ALA A 37 18.49 8.44 10.99
C ALA A 37 18.01 7.01 11.25
N ARG A 38 18.17 6.54 12.49
CA ARG A 38 17.60 5.28 12.97
C ARG A 38 16.88 5.51 14.29
N TYR A 39 15.62 5.14 14.34
CA TYR A 39 14.81 5.22 15.54
C TYR A 39 14.56 3.80 16.06
N GLY A 40 14.77 3.57 17.35
CA GLY A 40 14.40 2.32 18.01
C GLY A 40 13.31 2.61 19.03
N ASN A 41 12.13 2.02 18.88
CA ASN A 41 11.08 2.13 19.88
C ASN A 41 10.98 0.81 20.67
N PRO A 42 11.25 0.80 21.99
CA PRO A 42 10.99 -0.34 22.83
C PRO A 42 9.50 -0.34 23.22
N TYR A 43 8.65 -0.99 22.42
CA TYR A 43 7.29 -1.27 22.87
C TYR A 43 7.34 -2.34 23.96
N GLN A 44 6.68 -2.09 25.10
CA GLN A 44 6.66 -3.05 26.22
C GLN A 44 5.72 -4.24 25.98
N GLU A 45 4.77 -4.14 25.03
CA GLU A 45 3.66 -5.08 24.90
C GLU A 45 3.41 -5.52 23.45
N THR A 46 3.02 -6.78 23.25
CA THR A 46 2.64 -7.37 21.95
C THR A 46 1.35 -8.16 22.09
N VAL A 47 0.41 -8.02 21.15
CA VAL A 47 -0.80 -8.83 21.08
C VAL A 47 -0.69 -9.83 19.94
N TYR A 48 -0.68 -11.13 20.26
CA TYR A 48 -0.74 -12.21 19.28
C TYR A 48 -2.19 -12.71 19.19
N ILE A 49 -2.78 -12.67 17.99
CA ILE A 49 -4.10 -13.26 17.73
C ILE A 49 -3.93 -14.33 16.64
N LYS A 50 -4.21 -15.59 16.99
CA LYS A 50 -4.46 -16.68 16.04
C LYS A 50 -5.84 -17.24 16.36
N VAL A 51 -6.74 -17.24 15.38
CA VAL A 51 -8.06 -17.86 15.50
C VAL A 51 -8.27 -18.76 14.28
N SER A 52 -8.61 -20.02 14.53
CA SER A 52 -9.04 -20.96 13.50
C SER A 52 -9.84 -22.10 14.14
N ASP A 53 -11.09 -22.30 13.73
CA ASP A 53 -11.55 -23.64 13.37
C ASP A 53 -11.96 -23.65 11.90
N GLY A 54 -11.59 -24.71 11.19
CA GLY A 54 -11.88 -24.88 9.77
C GLY A 54 -13.33 -25.28 9.49
N ILE A 55 -14.29 -25.00 10.39
CA ILE A 55 -15.67 -25.51 10.29
C ILE A 55 -16.73 -24.42 10.52
N GLY A 56 -16.33 -23.15 10.71
CA GLY A 56 -17.26 -22.02 10.73
C GLY A 56 -18.08 -21.86 12.01
N LYS A 57 -17.59 -22.37 13.16
CA LYS A 57 -18.18 -22.07 14.47
C LYS A 57 -17.58 -20.78 15.05
N THR A 58 -18.42 -19.97 15.69
CA THR A 58 -17.98 -18.78 16.42
C THR A 58 -17.25 -19.21 17.70
N GLN A 59 -15.95 -18.91 17.80
CA GLN A 59 -15.18 -19.10 19.03
C GLN A 59 -15.11 -17.78 19.82
N THR A 60 -15.58 -17.83 21.06
CA THR A 60 -15.46 -16.70 22.00
C THR A 60 -14.10 -16.73 22.67
N VAL A 61 -13.25 -15.73 22.41
CA VAL A 61 -11.98 -15.55 23.11
C VAL A 61 -12.28 -15.16 24.57
N ARG A 62 -12.05 -16.08 25.51
CA ARG A 62 -12.34 -15.88 26.94
C ARG A 62 -11.33 -14.99 27.66
N ASN A 63 -10.07 -15.01 27.25
CA ASN A 63 -9.00 -14.24 27.88
C ASN A 63 -7.85 -13.98 26.89
N ILE A 64 -7.27 -12.78 26.94
CA ILE A 64 -6.06 -12.41 26.20
C ILE A 64 -4.99 -12.12 27.24
N ILE A 65 -3.95 -12.96 27.31
CA ILE A 65 -2.79 -12.71 28.16
C ILE A 65 -1.79 -11.91 27.34
N VAL A 66 -1.68 -10.61 27.61
CA VAL A 66 -0.61 -9.78 27.07
C VAL A 66 0.67 -10.16 27.80
N LYS A 67 1.60 -10.81 27.09
CA LYS A 67 2.95 -11.01 27.60
C LYS A 67 3.74 -9.72 27.33
N PRO A 68 4.21 -9.00 28.36
CA PRO A 68 5.09 -7.86 28.16
C PRO A 68 6.47 -8.37 27.75
N THR A 69 6.57 -8.79 26.48
CA THR A 69 7.84 -9.09 25.84
C THR A 69 8.24 -7.82 25.13
N PRO A 70 9.34 -7.14 25.53
CA PRO A 70 9.77 -5.93 24.88
C PRO A 70 10.07 -6.21 23.40
N LEU A 71 9.26 -5.67 22.50
CA LEU A 71 9.57 -5.69 21.07
C LEU A 71 10.40 -4.46 20.76
N LYS A 72 11.61 -4.71 20.26
CA LYS A 72 12.45 -3.67 19.69
C LYS A 72 12.03 -3.48 18.24
N ALA A 73 11.21 -2.47 17.99
CA ALA A 73 10.93 -2.00 16.64
C ALA A 73 12.02 -1.02 16.21
N TYR A 74 12.41 -1.06 14.94
CA TYR A 74 13.39 -0.15 14.37
C TYR A 74 12.81 0.50 13.11
N ASN A 75 12.94 1.82 13.01
CA ASN A 75 12.62 2.61 11.83
C ASN A 75 13.88 3.28 11.27
N LEU A 76 13.97 3.46 9.96
CA LEU A 76 15.13 4.06 9.29
C LEU A 76 14.70 5.21 8.40
N THR A 77 15.24 6.41 8.59
CA THR A 77 15.12 7.48 7.59
C THR A 77 16.18 7.26 6.53
N VAL A 78 15.78 7.27 5.26
CA VAL A 78 16.65 7.06 4.10
C VAL A 78 16.75 8.37 3.33
N ALA A 79 17.95 8.71 2.83
CA ALA A 79 18.16 9.95 2.08
C ALA A 79 17.43 9.93 0.74
N ASP A 80 16.90 11.09 0.35
CA ASP A 80 16.13 11.39 -0.87
C ASP A 80 14.82 10.62 -1.02
N TRP A 81 14.75 9.38 -0.52
CA TRP A 81 13.65 8.45 -0.68
C TRP A 81 13.20 7.96 0.70
N HIS A 82 11.89 7.77 0.86
CA HIS A 82 11.31 7.49 2.17
C HIS A 82 11.06 6.00 2.39
N THR A 83 11.77 5.14 1.65
CA THR A 83 11.53 3.69 1.65
C THR A 83 12.78 2.85 1.90
N TYR A 84 12.59 1.65 2.46
CA TYR A 84 13.62 0.61 2.55
C TYR A 84 13.01 -0.80 2.47
N PHE A 85 13.76 -1.74 1.90
CA PHE A 85 13.32 -3.13 1.76
C PHE A 85 13.68 -3.99 2.98
N VAL A 86 12.71 -4.71 3.53
CA VAL A 86 12.90 -5.65 4.65
C VAL A 86 12.33 -7.03 4.36
N LYS A 87 13.03 -8.06 4.83
CA LYS A 87 12.56 -9.46 4.78
C LYS A 87 12.68 -10.17 6.13
N GLY A 88 11.96 -11.27 6.30
CA GLY A 88 12.17 -12.19 7.43
C GLY A 88 13.60 -12.75 7.44
N ASN A 89 14.10 -13.17 8.60
CA ASN A 89 15.45 -13.76 8.70
C ASN A 89 15.56 -15.04 7.84
N GLN A 90 14.52 -15.86 7.85
CA GLN A 90 14.42 -17.13 7.09
C GLN A 90 13.68 -16.98 5.76
N ALA A 91 13.20 -15.78 5.41
CA ALA A 91 12.53 -15.55 4.14
C ALA A 91 13.58 -15.44 3.04
N GLU A 92 13.56 -16.33 2.06
CA GLU A 92 14.51 -16.28 0.94
C GLU A 92 14.07 -15.28 -0.14
N THR A 93 12.77 -15.21 -0.43
CA THR A 93 12.20 -14.40 -1.51
C THR A 93 11.13 -13.40 -1.05
N GLU A 94 10.58 -13.57 0.15
CA GLU A 94 9.50 -12.72 0.66
C GLU A 94 10.02 -11.53 1.44
N GLY A 95 9.73 -10.32 0.97
CA GLY A 95 10.03 -9.07 1.66
C GLY A 95 9.07 -7.96 1.30
N VAL A 96 9.04 -6.93 2.13
CA VAL A 96 8.14 -5.79 2.02
C VAL A 96 8.94 -4.50 1.89
N TRP A 97 8.40 -3.57 1.12
CA TRP A 97 8.83 -2.19 1.12
C TRP A 97 8.18 -1.47 2.30
N VAL A 98 8.98 -0.86 3.16
CA VAL A 98 8.50 0.00 4.23
C VAL A 98 8.64 1.43 3.78
N HIS A 99 7.62 2.26 4.00
CA HIS A 99 7.63 3.69 3.74
C HIS A 99 7.46 4.47 5.06
N ASN A 100 8.27 5.52 5.25
CA ASN A 100 8.24 6.34 6.46
C ASN A 100 7.23 7.48 6.42
N ASP A 101 6.87 7.89 5.21
CA ASP A 101 5.86 8.89 4.97
C ASP A 101 4.87 8.33 3.97
N CYS A 102 3.61 8.70 4.11
CA CYS A 102 2.56 8.35 3.17
C CYS A 102 1.80 9.64 2.89
N PRO A 103 2.20 10.40 1.86
CA PRO A 103 1.55 11.66 1.57
C PRO A 103 0.04 11.46 1.32
N PRO A 104 -0.81 12.48 1.48
CA PRO A 104 -2.21 12.35 1.16
C PRO A 104 -2.42 11.98 -0.32
N TYR A 105 -3.27 10.98 -0.58
CA TYR A 105 -3.62 10.59 -1.95
C TYR A 105 -4.09 11.79 -2.77
N LYS A 106 -3.49 11.97 -3.94
CA LYS A 106 -3.93 12.91 -4.97
C LYS A 106 -4.16 12.15 -6.27
N ARG A 107 -5.39 12.22 -6.79
CA ARG A 107 -5.73 11.58 -8.06
C ARG A 107 -4.86 12.16 -9.19
N PRO A 108 -4.20 11.33 -10.01
CA PRO A 108 -3.46 11.81 -11.17
C PRO A 108 -4.37 12.55 -12.17
N ASN A 109 -3.85 13.64 -12.74
CA ASN A 109 -4.51 14.30 -13.87
C ASN A 109 -4.54 13.35 -15.08
N ASN A 110 -5.64 13.36 -15.84
CA ASN A 110 -5.82 12.51 -17.02
C ASN A 110 -5.50 11.02 -16.73
N ALA A 111 -6.08 10.51 -15.64
CA ALA A 111 -5.86 9.13 -15.18
C ALA A 111 -6.18 8.06 -16.25
N THR A 112 -7.04 8.37 -17.21
CA THR A 112 -7.34 7.50 -18.36
C THR A 112 -6.88 8.11 -19.69
N THR A 113 -6.38 7.26 -20.58
CA THR A 113 -5.94 7.64 -21.93
C THR A 113 -7.13 7.74 -22.90
N LYS A 114 -6.91 8.29 -24.10
CA LYS A 114 -7.91 8.28 -25.18
C LYS A 114 -8.27 6.84 -25.59
N ALA A 115 -7.25 5.99 -25.81
CA ALA A 115 -7.43 4.59 -26.17
C ALA A 115 -8.22 3.79 -25.12
N GLN A 116 -8.00 4.03 -23.81
CA GLN A 116 -8.79 3.43 -22.74
C GLN A 116 -10.27 3.88 -22.77
N ARG A 117 -10.53 5.16 -23.06
CA ARG A 117 -11.90 5.67 -23.19
C ARG A 117 -12.61 5.10 -24.41
N GLU A 118 -11.90 4.88 -25.49
CA GLU A 118 -12.44 4.26 -26.72
C GLU A 118 -12.68 2.76 -26.54
N SER A 119 -11.77 2.05 -25.85
CA SER A 119 -11.84 0.58 -25.68
C SER A 119 -13.05 0.08 -24.89
N VAL A 120 -13.73 0.95 -24.16
CA VAL A 120 -14.92 0.64 -23.36
C VAL A 120 -16.24 1.00 -24.04
N GLN A 121 -16.21 1.78 -25.14
CA GLN A 121 -17.44 2.16 -25.82
C GLN A 121 -18.11 0.95 -26.48
N GLY A 122 -19.44 0.95 -26.51
CA GLY A 122 -20.24 -0.15 -27.07
C GLY A 122 -20.20 -1.45 -26.26
N LYS A 123 -19.54 -1.47 -25.10
CA LYS A 123 -19.48 -2.63 -24.21
C LYS A 123 -20.46 -2.48 -23.04
N PRO A 124 -21.11 -3.57 -22.58
CA PRO A 124 -22.02 -3.52 -21.45
C PRO A 124 -21.31 -3.12 -20.16
N CYS A 125 -22.02 -2.45 -19.26
CA CYS A 125 -21.51 -2.15 -17.92
C CYS A 125 -21.17 -3.45 -17.18
N VAL A 126 -19.99 -3.51 -16.56
CA VAL A 126 -19.55 -4.70 -15.81
C VAL A 126 -20.43 -5.00 -14.59
N GLU A 127 -21.07 -3.99 -13.99
CA GLU A 127 -21.90 -4.16 -12.79
C GLU A 127 -23.35 -4.57 -13.11
N TYR A 128 -23.95 -3.94 -14.11
CA TYR A 128 -25.39 -4.11 -14.41
C TYR A 128 -25.68 -4.73 -15.77
N GLY A 129 -24.67 -5.04 -16.57
CA GLY A 129 -24.80 -5.70 -17.89
C GLY A 129 -25.47 -4.86 -18.99
N LYS A 130 -26.01 -3.67 -18.67
CA LYS A 130 -26.68 -2.79 -19.63
C LYS A 130 -25.69 -1.86 -20.33
N LEU A 131 -25.99 -1.56 -21.60
CA LEU A 131 -25.35 -0.48 -22.35
C LEU A 131 -25.88 0.87 -21.86
N ALA A 132 -25.01 1.87 -21.91
CA ALA A 132 -25.38 3.27 -21.79
C ALA A 132 -24.91 4.00 -23.06
N GLU A 133 -25.48 5.18 -23.33
CA GLU A 133 -25.09 6.02 -24.46
C GLU A 133 -23.58 6.32 -24.46
N LYS A 134 -23.02 6.52 -23.28
CA LYS A 134 -21.58 6.74 -23.08
C LYS A 134 -21.06 5.88 -21.94
N MET A 135 -20.07 5.06 -22.24
CA MET A 135 -19.38 4.25 -21.23
C MET A 135 -18.19 5.02 -20.65
N ILE A 136 -17.95 4.80 -19.35
CA ILE A 136 -16.81 5.36 -18.63
C ILE A 136 -15.75 4.28 -18.51
N ALA A 137 -14.50 4.65 -18.79
CA ALA A 137 -13.34 3.80 -18.55
C ALA A 137 -13.01 3.83 -17.05
N ASP A 138 -13.50 2.84 -16.32
CA ASP A 138 -13.22 2.67 -14.89
C ASP A 138 -11.98 1.81 -14.71
N HIS A 139 -11.09 2.19 -13.77
CA HIS A 139 -9.93 1.35 -13.46
C HIS A 139 -10.38 0.13 -12.67
N LYS A 140 -10.10 -1.08 -13.18
CA LYS A 140 -10.47 -2.36 -12.53
C LYS A 140 -10.03 -2.41 -11.06
N LYS A 141 -8.82 -1.91 -10.79
CA LYS A 141 -8.36 -1.58 -9.45
C LYS A 141 -8.46 -0.06 -9.26
N PRO A 142 -9.30 0.44 -8.35
CA PRO A 142 -9.39 1.87 -8.12
C PRO A 142 -8.05 2.46 -7.67
N LEU A 143 -7.62 3.54 -8.31
CA LEU A 143 -6.30 4.15 -8.05
C LEU A 143 -6.09 4.59 -6.61
N VAL A 144 -7.17 5.04 -5.94
CA VAL A 144 -7.12 5.39 -4.52
C VAL A 144 -6.87 4.16 -3.63
N VAL A 145 -7.40 3.00 -4.01
CA VAL A 145 -7.17 1.74 -3.28
C VAL A 145 -5.73 1.28 -3.49
N GLU A 146 -5.25 1.28 -4.74
CA GLU A 146 -3.86 0.97 -5.05
C GLU A 146 -2.87 1.85 -4.27
N TYR A 147 -3.16 3.16 -4.18
CA TYR A 147 -2.33 4.09 -3.44
C TYR A 147 -2.23 3.73 -1.95
N TYR A 148 -3.35 3.48 -1.27
CA TYR A 148 -3.30 3.15 0.15
C TYR A 148 -2.79 1.72 0.43
N GLU A 149 -2.81 0.82 -0.55
CA GLU A 149 -2.21 -0.51 -0.43
C GLU A 149 -0.69 -0.53 -0.67
N THR A 150 -0.19 0.36 -1.52
CA THR A 150 1.21 0.28 -2.02
C THR A 150 2.05 1.52 -1.75
N GLY A 151 1.45 2.61 -1.27
CA GLY A 151 2.06 3.93 -1.15
C GLY A 151 2.17 4.70 -2.48
N THR A 152 1.87 4.07 -3.62
CA THR A 152 2.04 4.68 -4.96
C THR A 152 1.00 4.22 -5.97
N ILE A 153 1.07 4.73 -7.20
CA ILE A 153 0.26 4.30 -8.35
C ILE A 153 1.24 3.88 -9.44
N ASP A 154 1.13 2.63 -9.89
CA ASP A 154 1.87 2.12 -11.04
C ASP A 154 1.33 2.77 -12.32
N LYS A 155 1.98 3.85 -12.77
CA LYS A 155 1.55 4.63 -13.94
C LYS A 155 1.58 3.81 -15.24
N SER A 156 2.46 2.82 -15.33
CA SER A 156 2.55 1.93 -16.49
C SER A 156 1.31 1.05 -16.56
N LYS A 157 0.95 0.41 -15.44
CA LYS A 157 -0.31 -0.36 -15.34
C LYS A 157 -1.53 0.53 -15.50
N MET A 158 -1.58 1.69 -14.83
CA MET A 158 -2.70 2.63 -14.91
C MET A 158 -3.06 3.02 -16.36
N ARG A 159 -2.06 3.13 -17.25
CA ARG A 159 -2.24 3.53 -18.65
C ARG A 159 -2.50 2.37 -19.62
N ALA A 160 -2.37 1.14 -19.16
CA ALA A 160 -2.55 -0.04 -19.98
C ALA A 160 -4.04 -0.27 -20.29
N ILE A 161 -4.37 -0.74 -21.51
CA ILE A 161 -5.75 -0.86 -21.98
C ILE A 161 -6.53 -1.87 -21.13
N GLU A 162 -5.88 -2.94 -20.70
CA GLU A 162 -6.43 -4.01 -19.89
C GLU A 162 -6.74 -3.61 -18.45
N SER A 163 -6.23 -2.45 -18.00
CA SER A 163 -6.43 -1.95 -16.64
C SER A 163 -7.77 -1.25 -16.43
N VAL A 164 -8.53 -1.02 -17.52
CA VAL A 164 -9.87 -0.43 -17.46
C VAL A 164 -10.97 -1.42 -17.81
N GLN A 165 -12.18 -1.13 -17.35
CA GLN A 165 -13.39 -1.88 -17.63
C GLN A 165 -14.55 -0.92 -17.96
N PRO A 166 -15.54 -1.36 -18.75
CA PRO A 166 -16.70 -0.56 -19.08
C PRO A 166 -17.63 -0.40 -17.88
N GLN A 167 -17.95 0.85 -17.52
CA GLN A 167 -18.90 1.17 -16.47
C GLN A 167 -19.90 2.23 -16.94
N CYS A 168 -21.18 2.07 -16.59
CA CYS A 168 -22.20 3.08 -16.93
C CYS A 168 -22.09 4.32 -16.02
N PRO A 169 -22.63 5.48 -16.44
CA PRO A 169 -22.55 6.71 -15.66
C PRO A 169 -23.05 6.59 -14.21
N THR A 170 -24.17 5.88 -14.01
CA THR A 170 -24.76 5.68 -12.67
C THR A 170 -23.87 4.86 -11.75
N CYS A 171 -23.29 3.76 -12.25
CA CYS A 171 -22.35 2.94 -11.48
C CYS A 171 -21.10 3.73 -11.11
N SER A 172 -20.55 4.45 -12.09
CA SER A 172 -19.33 5.23 -11.90
C SER A 172 -19.51 6.33 -10.85
N ALA A 173 -20.64 7.03 -10.86
CA ALA A 173 -20.98 8.01 -9.84
C ALA A 173 -21.08 7.37 -8.44
N LYS A 174 -21.76 6.22 -8.33
CA LYS A 174 -21.91 5.48 -7.07
C LYS A 174 -20.57 4.98 -6.52
N GLN A 175 -19.74 4.39 -7.36
CA GLN A 175 -18.39 3.95 -7.01
C GLN A 175 -17.51 5.14 -6.62
N GLY A 176 -17.55 6.25 -7.37
CA GLY A 176 -16.83 7.48 -7.04
C GLY A 176 -17.18 8.04 -5.67
N GLY A 177 -18.47 8.01 -5.29
CA GLY A 177 -18.92 8.39 -3.94
C GLY A 177 -18.32 7.49 -2.85
N ARG A 178 -18.34 6.16 -3.04
CA ARG A 178 -17.74 5.20 -2.10
C ARG A 178 -16.23 5.39 -1.95
N LEU A 179 -15.53 5.57 -3.07
CA LEU A 179 -14.07 5.76 -3.10
C LEU A 179 -13.65 7.09 -2.45
N SER A 180 -14.48 8.13 -2.57
CA SER A 180 -14.28 9.40 -1.86
C SER A 180 -14.38 9.23 -0.34
N GLN A 181 -15.39 8.50 0.14
CA GLN A 181 -15.51 8.19 1.57
C GLN A 181 -14.35 7.34 2.08
N TYR A 182 -13.98 6.30 1.34
CA TYR A 182 -12.80 5.48 1.64
C TYR A 182 -11.52 6.33 1.77
N SER A 183 -11.28 7.26 0.84
CA SER A 183 -10.12 8.17 0.92
C SER A 183 -10.12 9.03 2.19
N LYS A 184 -11.28 9.56 2.58
CA LYS A 184 -11.43 10.36 3.81
C LYS A 184 -11.13 9.51 5.06
N GLU A 185 -11.63 8.28 5.10
CA GLU A 185 -11.37 7.35 6.21
C GLU A 185 -9.88 7.01 6.33
N GLN A 186 -9.21 6.71 5.21
CA GLN A 186 -7.78 6.44 5.21
C GLN A 186 -6.96 7.66 5.67
N LYS A 187 -7.30 8.86 5.20
CA LYS A 187 -6.68 10.10 5.66
C LYS A 187 -6.84 10.30 7.17
N ARG A 188 -8.02 10.00 7.72
CA ARG A 188 -8.30 10.07 9.18
C ARG A 188 -7.46 9.08 9.98
N LYS A 189 -7.27 7.86 9.46
CA LYS A 189 -6.42 6.84 10.12
C LYS A 189 -4.97 7.30 10.18
N LEU A 190 -4.43 7.83 9.07
CA LEU A 190 -3.07 8.37 9.00
C LEU A 190 -2.89 9.56 9.95
N SER A 191 -3.84 10.50 10.01
CA SER A 191 -3.74 11.66 10.91
C SER A 191 -3.81 11.28 12.39
N ASN A 192 -4.58 10.24 12.73
CA ASN A 192 -4.70 9.77 14.11
C ASN A 192 -3.51 8.90 14.55
N GLY A 193 -2.81 8.25 13.60
CA GLY A 193 -1.56 7.54 13.85
C GLY A 193 -0.40 8.48 14.25
N ASN A 194 -0.39 9.71 13.72
CA ASN A 194 0.62 10.73 14.01
C ASN A 194 0.42 11.49 15.34
N LYS A 195 -0.60 11.15 16.14
CA LYS A 195 -0.88 11.77 17.45
C LYS A 195 -0.32 10.97 18.64
N LYS A 196 0.75 10.20 18.45
CA LYS A 196 1.39 9.44 19.54
C LYS A 196 2.84 9.84 19.73
#